data_AF-A0A430HGK2-F1
#
_entry.id   AF-A0A430HGK2-F1
#
_cell.length_a   1.000
_cell.length_b   1.000
_cell.length_c   1.000
_cell.angle_alpha   90.00
_cell.angle_beta   90.00
_cell.angle_gamma   90.00
#
_symmetry.space_group_name_H-M   'P 1'
#
loop_
_entity.id
_entity.type
_entity.pdbx_description
1 polymer ?
#
loop_
_entity_poly.entity_id
_entity_poly.type
_entity_poly.pdbx_seq_one_letter_code
_entity_poly.pdbx_strand_id
1 'polypeptide(L)'
;MTTEEYKGFTIVVTPVKDKGDLWDFDYRITKTGQGGQDTDPAPAITRSQTAGGHATAEIACVAGVQVARTEIDNLLALAQTAAG
;
A
#
# COMPACT_ATOMS: atom_id res chain seq x y z
N MET A 1 4.59 0.54 -11.84
CA MET A 1 4.16 1.33 -10.66
C MET A 1 2.69 1.64 -10.85
N THR A 2 1.90 1.48 -9.79
CA THR A 2 0.44 1.70 -9.81
C THR A 2 0.07 2.62 -8.65
N THR A 3 -0.79 3.60 -8.91
CA THR A 3 -1.32 4.52 -7.89
C THR A 3 -2.84 4.43 -7.90
N GLU A 4 -3.45 4.28 -6.73
CA GLU A 4 -4.90 4.23 -6.57
C GLU A 4 -5.37 5.02 -5.35
N GLU A 5 -6.63 5.45 -5.36
CA GLU A 5 -7.30 5.99 -4.19
C GLU A 5 -8.30 4.97 -3.63
N TYR A 6 -8.32 4.80 -2.31
CA TYR A 6 -9.21 3.89 -1.61
C TYR A 6 -9.59 4.44 -0.24
N LYS A 7 -10.89 4.66 -0.01
CA LYS A 7 -11.48 5.08 1.28
C LYS A 7 -10.80 6.30 1.93
N GLY A 8 -10.39 7.28 1.11
CA GLY A 8 -9.70 8.47 1.59
C GLY A 8 -8.21 8.27 1.86
N PHE A 9 -7.60 7.24 1.26
CA PHE A 9 -6.16 7.03 1.23
C PHE A 9 -5.67 6.89 -0.22
N THR A 10 -4.47 7.39 -0.49
CA THR A 10 -3.70 7.11 -1.70
C THR A 10 -2.77 5.93 -1.44
N ILE A 11 -2.84 4.93 -2.31
CA ILE A 11 -1.98 3.76 -2.36
C ILE A 11 -1.01 3.93 -3.52
N VAL A 12 0.28 3.73 -3.29
CA VAL A 12 1.31 3.66 -4.32
C VAL A 12 1.98 2.31 -4.23
N VAL A 13 2.01 1.54 -5.32
CA VAL A 13 2.67 0.23 -5.41
C VAL A 13 3.78 0.28 -6.44
N THR A 14 4.96 -0.15 -6.02
CA THR A 14 6.16 -0.26 -6.85
C THR A 14 6.52 -1.73 -6.97
N PRO A 15 6.47 -2.32 -8.18
CA PRO A 15 6.93 -3.69 -8.37
C PRO A 15 8.46 -3.72 -8.25
N VAL A 16 8.98 -4.74 -7.58
CA VAL A 16 10.41 -4.94 -7.32
C VAL A 16 10.81 -6.27 -7.95
N LYS A 17 11.80 -6.26 -8.83
CA LYS A 17 12.30 -7.51 -9.42
C LYS A 17 13.27 -8.19 -8.44
N ASP A 18 12.97 -9.42 -8.03
CA ASP A 18 13.86 -10.24 -7.19
C ASP A 18 14.84 -11.07 -8.07
N LYS A 19 15.89 -11.60 -7.45
CA LYS A 19 16.97 -12.38 -8.07
C LYS A 19 16.50 -13.67 -8.75
N GLY A 20 15.30 -14.15 -8.45
CA GLY A 20 14.72 -15.36 -9.05
C GLY A 20 13.95 -15.16 -10.36
N ASP A 21 14.09 -13.99 -11.01
CA ASP A 21 13.23 -13.55 -12.14
C ASP A 21 11.74 -13.41 -11.81
N LEU A 22 11.40 -13.49 -10.52
CA LEU A 22 10.08 -13.20 -9.98
C LEU A 22 9.98 -11.72 -9.53
N TRP A 23 8.75 -11.25 -9.41
CA TRP A 23 8.42 -9.88 -9.03
C TRP A 23 7.76 -9.84 -7.66
N ASP A 24 8.30 -9.04 -6.75
CA ASP A 24 7.67 -8.64 -5.50
C ASP A 24 7.13 -7.21 -5.62
N PHE A 25 6.70 -6.62 -4.51
CA PHE A 25 6.26 -5.23 -4.48
C PHE A 25 6.54 -4.54 -3.14
N ASP A 26 6.76 -3.23 -3.23
CA ASP A 26 6.65 -2.29 -2.13
C ASP A 26 5.36 -1.50 -2.27
N TYR A 27 4.76 -1.11 -1.15
CA TYR A 27 3.61 -0.21 -1.17
C TYR A 27 3.67 0.87 -0.09
N ARG A 28 3.08 2.01 -0.43
CA ARG A 28 2.92 3.17 0.46
C ARG A 28 1.46 3.57 0.54
N ILE A 29 0.97 3.79 1.75
CA ILE A 29 -0.38 4.30 2.04
C ILE A 29 -0.23 5.69 2.65
N THR A 30 -0.96 6.68 2.13
CA THR A 30 -1.03 8.05 2.64
C THR A 30 -2.47 8.53 2.70
N LYS A 31 -2.90 9.25 3.74
CA LYS A 31 -4.28 9.73 3.85
C LYS A 31 -4.54 10.91 2.90
N THR A 32 -5.58 10.83 2.08
CA THR A 32 -5.96 11.84 1.09
C THR A 32 -6.54 13.07 1.78
N GLY A 33 -5.96 14.25 1.55
CA GLY A 33 -6.47 15.53 2.04
C GLY A 33 -5.98 15.97 3.44
N GLN A 34 -5.19 15.15 4.15
CA GLN A 34 -4.35 15.63 5.26
C GLN A 34 -2.92 15.75 4.74
N GLY A 35 -2.59 16.96 4.28
CA GLY A 35 -1.27 17.45 3.88
C GLY A 35 -0.41 16.52 3.02
N GLY A 36 -0.52 16.71 1.70
CA GLY A 36 0.49 16.32 0.73
C GLY A 36 1.65 17.33 0.63
N GLN A 37 2.13 17.86 1.75
CA GLN A 37 3.41 18.55 1.84
C GLN A 37 4.29 17.79 2.84
N ASP A 38 5.59 17.77 2.58
CA ASP A 38 6.67 17.08 3.33
C ASP A 38 6.75 17.44 4.84
N THR A 39 5.78 18.21 5.35
CA THR A 39 5.69 18.77 6.69
C THR A 39 4.39 18.43 7.43
N ASP A 40 3.43 17.73 6.81
CA ASP A 40 2.23 17.26 7.52
C ASP A 40 2.42 15.78 7.96
N PRO A 41 2.44 15.49 9.28
CA PRO A 41 2.64 14.15 9.80
C PRO A 41 1.38 13.28 9.71
N ALA A 42 0.66 13.30 8.58
CA ALA A 42 -0.24 12.20 8.30
C ALA A 42 0.64 10.94 8.19
N PRO A 43 0.41 9.89 9.00
CA PRO A 43 1.31 8.75 9.05
C PRO A 43 1.33 8.04 7.71
N ALA A 44 2.39 8.25 6.94
CA ALA A 44 2.66 7.52 5.72
C ALA A 44 3.19 6.13 6.13
N ILE A 45 2.43 5.08 5.79
CA ILE A 45 2.83 3.71 6.07
C ILE A 45 3.51 3.17 4.81
N THR A 46 4.82 2.95 4.91
CA THR A 46 5.60 2.25 3.87
C THR A 46 5.88 0.83 4.34
N ARG A 47 5.57 -0.14 3.49
CA ARG A 47 5.79 -1.57 3.74
C ARG A 47 6.30 -2.24 2.48
N SER A 48 7.12 -3.26 2.67
CA SER A 48 7.56 -4.19 1.64
C SER A 48 6.95 -5.56 1.93
N GLN A 49 6.49 -6.26 0.90
CA GLN A 49 5.99 -7.63 1.07
C GLN A 49 6.44 -8.51 -0.08
N THR A 50 7.01 -9.66 0.27
CA THR A 50 7.40 -10.70 -0.68
C THR A 50 6.36 -11.83 -0.64
N ALA A 51 5.32 -11.73 -1.48
CA ALA A 51 4.24 -12.72 -1.52
C ALA A 51 4.58 -13.85 -2.51
N GLY A 52 5.70 -14.55 -2.28
CA GLY A 52 6.07 -15.75 -3.03
C GLY A 52 6.61 -15.53 -4.44
N GLY A 53 6.82 -14.27 -4.84
CA GLY A 53 7.29 -13.90 -6.17
C GLY A 53 6.23 -14.08 -7.27
N HIS A 54 5.92 -13.00 -7.97
CA HIS A 54 4.92 -12.95 -9.05
C HIS A 54 5.56 -13.09 -10.44
N ALA A 55 4.81 -13.66 -11.38
CA ALA A 55 5.32 -13.89 -12.74
C ALA A 55 5.58 -12.60 -13.54
N THR A 56 4.86 -11.52 -13.24
CA THR A 56 5.06 -10.22 -13.91
C THR A 56 4.94 -9.05 -12.94
N ALA A 57 5.48 -7.90 -13.35
CA ALA A 57 5.39 -6.65 -12.60
C ALA A 57 3.93 -6.20 -12.40
N GLU A 58 3.06 -6.43 -13.39
CA GLU A 58 1.64 -6.10 -13.33
C GLU A 58 0.92 -6.93 -12.26
N ILE A 59 1.20 -8.23 -12.19
CA ILE A 59 0.63 -9.11 -11.16
C ILE A 59 1.09 -8.69 -9.77
N ALA A 60 2.38 -8.35 -9.62
CA ALA A 60 2.91 -7.82 -8.36
C ALA A 60 2.22 -6.50 -7.95
N CYS A 61 1.93 -5.61 -8.90
CA CYS A 61 1.19 -4.38 -8.61
C CYS A 61 -0.24 -4.67 -8.15
N VAL A 62 -0.96 -5.58 -8.82
CA VAL A 62 -2.33 -5.97 -8.44
C VAL A 62 -2.35 -6.59 -7.04
N ALA A 63 -1.41 -7.49 -6.75
CA ALA A 63 -1.27 -8.09 -5.42
C ALA A 63 -1.00 -7.02 -4.35
N GLY A 64 -0.08 -6.10 -4.60
CA GLY A 64 0.22 -5.01 -3.67
C GLY A 64 -0.95 -4.07 -3.42
N VAL A 65 -1.78 -3.80 -4.42
CA VAL A 65 -3.01 -3.02 -4.23
C VAL A 65 -3.98 -3.75 -3.30
N GLN A 66 -4.19 -5.06 -3.49
CA GLN A 66 -5.11 -5.84 -2.64
C GLN A 66 -4.65 -5.90 -1.19
N VAL A 67 -3.35 -6.07 -0.97
CA VAL A 67 -2.74 -6.04 0.37
C VAL A 67 -2.93 -4.66 1.00
N ALA A 68 -2.61 -3.59 0.27
CA ALA A 68 -2.75 -2.23 0.78
C ALA A 68 -4.20 -1.88 1.14
N ARG A 69 -5.18 -2.32 0.36
CA ARG A 69 -6.61 -2.14 0.67
C ARG A 69 -7.02 -2.89 1.93
N THR A 70 -6.54 -4.12 2.10
CA THR A 70 -6.80 -4.93 3.31
C THR A 70 -6.22 -4.25 4.55
N GLU A 71 -5.01 -3.69 4.44
CA GLU A 71 -4.37 -2.95 5.53
C GLU A 71 -5.17 -1.68 5.90
N ILE A 72 -5.64 -0.93 4.90
CA ILE A 72 -6.52 0.23 5.14
C ILE A 72 -7.80 -0.19 5.86
N ASP A 73 -8.42 -1.30 5.46
CA ASP A 73 -9.63 -1.80 6.09
C ASP A 73 -9.38 -2.19 7.55
N ASN A 74 -8.25 -2.83 7.86
CA ASN A 74 -7.82 -3.14 9.22
C ASN A 74 -7.59 -1.87 10.06
N LEU A 75 -6.90 -0.88 9.51
CA LEU A 75 -6.64 0.40 10.19
C LEU A 75 -7.95 1.12 10.54
N LEU A 76 -8.91 1.15 9.62
CA LEU A 76 -10.21 1.75 9.84
C LEU A 76 -11.03 1.01 10.90
N ALA A 77 -11.02 -0.33 10.87
CA ALA A 77 -11.72 -1.15 11.85
C ALA A 77 -11.15 -0.97 13.28
N LEU A 78 -9.83 -0.91 13.42
CA LEU A 78 -9.16 -0.66 14.70
C LEU A 78 -9.46 0.75 15.23
N ALA A 79 -9.46 1.76 14.37
CA ALA A 79 -9.79 3.13 14.75
C ALA A 79 -11.25 3.26 15.23
N GLN A 80 -12.19 2.55 14.61
CA GLN A 80 -13.59 2.50 15.04
C GLN A 80 -13.75 1.80 16.39
N THR A 81 -13.00 0.71 16.62
CA THR A 81 -13.04 -0.03 17.89
C THR A 81 -12.48 0.79 19.06
N ALA A 82 -11.46 1.63 18.81
CA ALA A 82 -10.89 2.50 19.85
C ALA A 82 -11.77 3.71 20.22
N ALA A 83 -12.81 4.00 19.43
CA ALA A 83 -13.69 5.16 19.62
C ALA A 83 -15.06 4.82 20.25
N GLY A 84 -15.32 3.54 20.54
CA GLY A 84 -16.52 3.05 21.22
C GLY A 84 -16.23 2.65 22.67
#